data_AF-A0AAV2CVQ0-F1
#
_entry.id   AF-A0AAV2CVQ0-F1
#
_cell.length_a   1.000
_cell.length_b   1.000
_cell.length_c   1.000
_cell.angle_alpha   90.00
_cell.angle_beta   90.00
_cell.angle_gamma   90.00
#
_symmetry.space_group_name_H-M   'P 1'
#
loop_
_entity.id
_entity.type
_entity.pdbx_description
1 polymer ?
#
loop_
_entity_poly.entity_id
_entity_poly.type
_entity_poly.pdbx_seq_one_letter_code
_entity_poly.pdbx_strand_id
1 'polypeptide(L)'
;MTCADIREDSETKILRFLSGLSKEIQYELKLRHFVDLEEAIHFAVKIEKHLKQETSRDLLLHDRALLKNMLRPPPQPQFVL
;
A
#
# COMPACT_ATOMS: atom_id res chain seq x y z
N MET A 1 34.61 -28.79 2.26
CA MET A 1 33.83 -27.85 3.10
C MET A 1 34.42 -26.48 2.85
N THR A 2 33.77 -25.65 2.03
CA THR A 2 34.21 -24.29 1.73
C THR A 2 33.26 -23.33 2.41
N CYS A 3 33.73 -22.67 3.47
CA CYS A 3 33.12 -21.44 3.96
C CYS A 3 33.27 -20.40 2.85
N ALA A 4 32.28 -20.35 1.95
CA ALA A 4 32.11 -19.25 1.04
C ALA A 4 31.52 -18.11 1.87
N ASP A 5 32.40 -17.38 2.56
CA ASP A 5 32.09 -16.05 3.09
C ASP A 5 31.92 -15.11 1.90
N ILE A 6 30.84 -15.35 1.15
CA ILE A 6 30.36 -14.43 0.14
C ILE A 6 29.78 -13.31 0.97
N ARG A 7 30.58 -12.26 1.19
CA ARG A 7 30.11 -10.96 1.64
C ARG A 7 29.04 -10.52 0.65
N GLU A 8 27.81 -10.92 0.94
CA GLU A 8 26.67 -10.65 0.09
C GLU A 8 26.47 -9.13 0.10
N ASP A 9 26.62 -8.56 -1.09
CA ASP A 9 26.51 -7.12 -1.33
C ASP A 9 25.15 -6.61 -0.81
N SER A 10 25.13 -5.41 -0.22
CA SER A 10 23.91 -4.85 0.38
C SER A 10 22.79 -4.71 -0.66
N GLU A 11 23.14 -4.40 -1.90
CA GLU A 11 22.19 -4.34 -3.02
C GLU A 11 21.61 -5.72 -3.30
N THR A 12 22.43 -6.77 -3.27
CA THR A 12 21.96 -8.17 -3.45
C THR A 12 20.98 -8.58 -2.36
N LYS A 13 21.23 -8.18 -1.11
CA LYS A 13 20.30 -8.41 0.02
C LYS A 13 18.98 -7.68 -0.17
N ILE A 14 19.04 -6.41 -0.59
CA ILE A 14 17.87 -5.58 -0.86
C ILE A 14 17.07 -6.17 -2.02
N LEU A 15 17.71 -6.58 -3.12
CA LEU A 15 17.04 -7.20 -4.26
C LEU A 15 16.32 -8.50 -3.88
N ARG A 16 16.93 -9.35 -3.05
CA ARG A 16 16.26 -10.54 -2.52
C ARG A 16 15.06 -10.16 -1.67
N PHE A 17 15.18 -9.19 -0.78
CA PHE A 17 14.06 -8.69 0.03
C PHE A 17 12.92 -8.15 -0.85
N LEU A 18 13.23 -7.29 -1.83
CA LEU A 18 12.27 -6.73 -2.78
C LEU A 18 11.52 -7.83 -3.54
N SER A 19 12.21 -8.88 -3.97
CA SER A 19 11.59 -9.97 -4.74
C SER A 19 10.44 -10.67 -3.99
N GLY A 20 10.42 -10.61 -2.65
CA GLY A 20 9.38 -11.19 -1.80
C GLY A 20 8.21 -10.26 -1.47
N LEU A 21 8.23 -8.99 -1.91
CA LEU A 21 7.18 -8.01 -1.59
C LEU A 21 6.07 -7.97 -2.64
N SER A 22 4.94 -7.33 -2.34
CA SER A 22 3.88 -7.08 -3.33
C SER A 22 4.36 -6.13 -4.43
N LYS A 23 3.76 -6.20 -5.63
CA LYS A 23 4.16 -5.39 -6.78
C LYS A 23 4.07 -3.88 -6.51
N GLU A 24 3.02 -3.42 -5.81
CA GLU A 24 2.91 -2.00 -5.44
C GLU A 24 4.07 -1.56 -4.53
N ILE A 25 4.41 -2.35 -3.50
CA ILE A 25 5.51 -2.02 -2.57
C ILE A 25 6.86 -2.07 -3.30
N GLN A 26 7.06 -3.08 -4.16
CA GLN A 26 8.26 -3.17 -4.99
C GLN A 26 8.43 -1.97 -5.90
N TYR A 27 7.35 -1.49 -6.52
CA TYR A 27 7.40 -0.34 -7.42
C TYR A 27 7.84 0.92 -6.66
N GLU A 28 7.21 1.21 -5.52
CA GLU A 28 7.53 2.35 -4.68
C GLU A 28 8.97 2.30 -4.13
N LEU A 29 9.45 1.10 -3.77
CA LEU A 29 10.82 0.92 -3.29
C LEU A 29 11.86 1.02 -4.42
N LYS A 30 11.56 0.51 -5.63
CA LYS A 30 12.48 0.60 -6.80
C LYS A 30 12.74 2.02 -7.27
N LEU A 31 11.85 2.95 -6.96
CA LEU A 31 12.03 4.37 -7.25
C LEU A 31 13.06 5.03 -6.31
N ARG A 32 13.50 4.36 -5.25
CA ARG A 32 14.47 4.87 -4.28
C ARG A 32 15.73 4.01 -4.27
N HIS A 33 16.87 4.67 -4.05
CA HIS A 33 18.14 4.00 -3.81
C HIS A 33 18.30 3.78 -2.31
N PHE A 34 18.27 2.52 -1.87
CA PHE A 34 18.55 2.14 -0.50
C PHE A 34 19.98 1.65 -0.39
N VAL A 35 20.72 2.20 0.56
CA VAL A 35 22.12 1.79 0.82
C VAL A 35 22.15 0.64 1.84
N ASP A 36 21.11 0.55 2.68
CA ASP A 36 20.96 -0.47 3.72
C ASP A 36 19.59 -1.15 3.65
N LEU A 37 19.57 -2.43 4.00
CA LEU A 37 18.38 -3.26 4.07
C LEU A 37 17.43 -2.78 5.17
N GLU A 38 17.96 -2.31 6.30
CA GLU A 38 17.14 -1.80 7.40
C GLU A 38 16.29 -0.61 6.95
N GLU A 39 16.86 0.31 6.18
CA GLU A 39 16.12 1.44 5.59
C GLU A 39 15.03 0.95 4.63
N ALA A 40 15.35 0.00 3.75
CA ALA A 40 14.36 -0.58 2.82
C ALA A 40 13.19 -1.25 3.56
N ILE A 41 13.45 -1.95 4.68
CA ILE A 41 12.43 -2.59 5.52
C ILE A 41 11.53 -1.54 6.16
N HIS A 42 12.10 -0.51 6.78
CA HIS A 42 11.32 0.56 7.41
C HIS A 42 10.38 1.24 6.41
N PHE A 43 10.87 1.50 5.19
CA PHE A 43 10.03 2.06 4.13
C PHE A 43 8.96 1.08 3.66
N ALA A 44 9.28 -0.21 3.49
CA ALA A 44 8.30 -1.23 3.11
C ALA A 44 7.12 -1.29 4.10
N VAL A 45 7.42 -1.31 5.40
CA VAL A 45 6.39 -1.29 6.48
C VAL A 45 5.55 -0.03 6.42
N LYS A 46 6.17 1.13 6.14
CA LYS A 46 5.45 2.40 6.03
C LYS A 46 4.47 2.39 4.85
N ILE A 47 4.91 1.88 3.69
CA ILE A 47 4.06 1.76 2.48
C ILE A 47 2.92 0.77 2.73
N GLU A 48 3.22 -0.40 3.30
CA GLU A 48 2.20 -1.41 3.60
C GLU A 48 1.11 -0.86 4.54
N LYS A 49 1.52 -0.12 5.58
CA LYS A 49 0.59 0.55 6.50
C LYS A 49 -0.27 1.59 5.78
N HIS A 50 0.34 2.38 4.89
CA HIS A 50 -0.39 3.38 4.12
C HIS A 50 -1.42 2.74 3.20
N LEU A 51 -1.04 1.69 2.45
CA LEU A 51 -1.95 0.97 1.56
C LEU A 51 -3.14 0.38 2.33
N LYS A 52 -2.89 -0.26 3.48
CA LYS A 52 -3.98 -0.79 4.34
C LYS A 52 -4.93 0.31 4.83
N GLN A 53 -4.42 1.49 5.15
CA GLN A 53 -5.24 2.62 5.57
C GLN A 53 -6.07 3.20 4.43
N GLU A 54 -5.48 3.38 3.24
CA GLU A 54 -6.20 3.88 2.07
C GLU A 54 -7.32 2.91 1.65
N THR A 55 -7.05 1.60 1.59
CA THR A 55 -8.09 0.61 1.29
C THR A 55 -9.23 0.65 2.32
N SER A 56 -8.90 0.84 3.60
CA SER A 56 -9.92 0.96 4.66
C SER A 56 -10.74 2.24 4.51
N ARG A 57 -10.10 3.36 4.13
CA ARG A 57 -10.79 4.63 3.87
C ARG A 57 -11.72 4.54 2.67
N ASP A 58 -11.29 3.86 1.60
CA ASP A 58 -12.10 3.67 0.41
C ASP A 58 -13.34 2.82 0.68
N LEU A 59 -13.22 1.72 1.43
CA LEU A 59 -14.37 0.93 1.87
C LEU A 59 -15.33 1.76 2.75
N LEU A 60 -14.79 2.50 3.74
CA LEU A 60 -15.61 3.35 4.61
C LEU A 60 -16.30 4.49 3.85
N LEU A 61 -15.63 5.10 2.86
CA LEU A 61 -16.20 6.13 2.01
C LEU A 61 -17.30 5.56 1.12
N HIS A 62 -17.12 4.34 0.59
CA HIS A 62 -18.14 3.63 -0.18
C HIS A 62 -19.39 3.36 0.68
N ASP A 63 -19.22 2.76 1.86
CA ASP A 63 -20.32 2.49 2.79
C ASP A 63 -21.02 3.77 3.21
N ARG A 64 -20.26 4.84 3.50
CA ARG A 64 -20.82 6.16 3.82
C ARG A 64 -21.62 6.74 2.66
N ALA A 65 -21.16 6.58 1.43
CA ALA A 65 -21.89 7.04 0.24
C ALA A 65 -23.20 6.27 0.05
N LEU A 66 -23.19 4.94 0.28
CA LEU A 66 -24.39 4.11 0.29
C LEU A 66 -25.37 4.55 1.38
N LEU A 67 -24.91 4.77 2.61
CA LEU A 67 -25.74 5.29 3.71
C LEU A 67 -26.38 6.65 3.37
N LYS A 68 -25.61 7.56 2.76
CA LYS A 68 -26.14 8.87 2.31
C LYS A 68 -27.18 8.74 1.20
N ASN A 69 -27.03 7.76 0.32
CA ASN A 69 -28.00 7.49 -0.73
C ASN A 69 -29.29 6.86 -0.18
N MET A 70 -29.19 5.97 0.82
CA MET A 70 -30.36 5.37 1.47
C MET A 70 -31.13 6.36 2.35
N LEU A 71 -30.46 7.37 2.91
CA LEU A 71 -31.11 8.42 3.71
C LEU A 71 -31.62 9.60 2.86
N ARG A 72 -31.45 9.57 1.52
CA ARG A 72 -32.00 10.63 0.67
C ARG A 72 -33.53 10.51 0.68
N PRO A 73 -34.27 11.55 1.14
CA PRO A 73 -35.71 11.52 1.06
C PRO A 73 -36.12 11.37 -0.41
N PRO A 74 -37.16 10.57 -0.71
CA PRO A 74 -37.64 10.41 -2.07
C PRO A 74 -37.98 11.79 -2.65
N PRO A 75 -37.68 12.03 -3.95
CA PRO A 75 -38.00 13.31 -4.57
C PRO A 75 -39.48 13.62 -4.36
N GLN A 76 -39.77 14.76 -3.72
CA GLN A 76 -41.14 15.14 -3.45
C GLN A 76 -41.85 15.35 -4.80
N PRO A 77 -43.06 14.79 -4.99
CA PRO A 77 -43.81 15.02 -6.20
C PRO A 77 -44.01 16.53 -6.37
N GLN A 78 -43.47 17.06 -7.47
CA GLN A 78 -43.66 18.46 -7.85
C GLN A 78 -45.10 18.58 -8.36
N PHE A 79 -46.04 18.84 -7.45
CA PHE A 79 -47.39 19.22 -7.85
C PHE A 79 -47.30 20.62 -8.46
N VAL A 80 -47.14 20.66 -9.78
CA VAL A 80 -47.28 21.89 -10.56
C VAL A 80 -48.78 22.11 -10.74
N LEU A 81 -49.27 23.26 -10.26
CA LEU A 81 -50.66 23.74 -10.39
C LEU A 81 -50.96 24.23 -11.81
#